data_AF-A0A384JWW5-F1
#
_entry.id   AF-A0A384JWW5-F1
#
_cell.length_a   1.000
_cell.length_b   1.000
_cell.length_c   1.000
_cell.angle_alpha   90.00
_cell.angle_beta   90.00
_cell.angle_gamma   90.00
#
_symmetry.space_group_name_H-M   'P 1'
#
loop_
_entity.id
_entity.type
_entity.pdbx_description
1 polymer ?
#
loop_
_entity_poly.entity_id
_entity_poly.type
_entity_poly.pdbx_seq_one_letter_code
_entity_poly.pdbx_strand_id
1 'polypeptide(L)'
;MFANIILLAAVLPVFLAHAQGSFTTWSPPGPGDVRSPCPAMNSLANHGFLPHDGKGITVPDVITALDAALKYDFSLSHQALPIVS
;
A
#
# COMPACT_ATOMS: atom_id res chain seq x y z
N MET A 1 9.09 -29.48 -21.22
CA MET A 1 7.75 -29.50 -20.58
C MET A 1 7.79 -29.07 -19.11
N PHE A 2 8.87 -29.31 -18.36
CA PHE A 2 8.97 -28.95 -16.92
C PHE A 2 9.34 -27.48 -16.61
N ALA A 3 9.95 -26.74 -17.55
CA ALA A 3 10.40 -25.36 -17.31
C ALA A 3 9.25 -24.36 -17.05
N ASN A 4 8.09 -24.55 -17.69
CA ASN A 4 6.93 -23.66 -17.51
C ASN A 4 6.23 -23.87 -16.17
N ILE A 5 6.33 -25.08 -15.58
CA ILE A 5 5.77 -25.39 -14.26
C ILE A 5 6.60 -24.70 -13.17
N ILE A 6 7.94 -24.68 -13.32
CA ILE A 6 8.83 -23.98 -12.38
C ILE A 6 8.60 -22.47 -12.43
N LEU A 7 8.43 -21.89 -13.63
CA LEU A 7 8.12 -20.47 -13.78
C LEU A 7 6.80 -20.09 -13.12
N LEU A 8 5.74 -20.91 -13.29
CA LEU A 8 4.42 -20.68 -12.70
C LEU A 8 4.43 -20.79 -11.16
N ALA A 9 5.18 -21.75 -10.62
CA ALA A 9 5.32 -21.92 -9.17
C ALA A 9 6.11 -20.79 -8.51
N ALA A 10 7.06 -20.16 -9.23
CA ALA A 10 7.84 -19.03 -8.72
C ALA A 10 7.05 -17.71 -8.72
N VAL A 11 6.07 -17.54 -9.63
CA VAL A 11 5.24 -16.31 -9.67
C VAL A 11 4.02 -16.36 -8.75
N LEU A 12 3.47 -17.54 -8.44
CA LEU A 12 2.34 -17.68 -7.50
C LEU A 12 2.55 -16.98 -6.13
N PRO A 13 3.70 -17.14 -5.44
CA PRO A 13 3.92 -16.47 -4.16
C PRO A 13 4.10 -14.95 -4.31
N VAL A 14 4.53 -14.47 -5.48
CA VAL A 14 4.65 -13.03 -5.76
C VAL A 14 3.26 -12.38 -5.89
N PHE A 15 2.30 -13.08 -6.49
CA PHE A 15 0.92 -12.58 -6.58
C PHE A 15 0.19 -12.58 -5.24
N LEU A 16 0.46 -13.54 -4.36
CA LEU A 16 -0.19 -13.66 -3.04
C LEU A 16 0.36 -12.69 -1.98
N ALA A 17 1.50 -12.05 -2.23
CA ALA A 17 2.13 -11.12 -1.29
C ALA A 17 1.44 -9.74 -1.20
N HIS A 18 0.36 -9.50 -1.96
CA HIS A 18 -0.52 -8.34 -1.77
C HIS A 18 -1.45 -8.50 -0.55
N ALA A 19 -0.92 -8.92 0.60
CA ALA A 19 -1.64 -8.78 1.86
C ALA A 19 -1.74 -7.27 2.15
N GLN A 20 -2.86 -6.68 1.78
CA GLN A 20 -3.20 -5.27 1.93
C GLN A 20 -3.30 -4.91 3.43
N GLY A 21 -2.16 -4.75 4.11
CA GLY A 21 -2.08 -4.33 5.51
C GLY A 21 -2.98 -5.10 6.48
N SER A 22 -3.14 -4.53 7.68
CA SER A 22 -4.00 -5.08 8.73
C SER A 22 -4.51 -3.98 9.64
N PHE A 23 -5.81 -3.99 9.92
CA PHE A 23 -6.41 -3.06 10.91
C PHE A 23 -6.10 -3.45 12.36
N THR A 24 -5.74 -4.70 12.61
CA THR A 24 -5.48 -5.22 13.96
C THR A 24 -4.00 -5.34 14.27
N THR A 25 -3.16 -5.40 13.23
CA THR A 25 -1.71 -5.47 13.37
C THR A 25 -1.11 -4.09 13.16
N TRP A 26 -0.45 -3.57 14.18
CA TRP A 26 0.29 -2.32 14.15
C TRP A 26 1.69 -2.55 14.68
N SER A 27 2.68 -1.89 14.09
CA SER A 27 4.01 -1.80 14.68
C SER A 27 4.63 -0.42 14.48
N PRO A 28 5.42 0.08 15.44
CA PRO A 28 6.07 1.38 15.30
C PRO A 28 7.14 1.35 14.19
N PRO A 29 7.53 2.51 13.65
CA PRO A 29 8.71 2.59 12.78
C PRO A 29 9.97 2.15 13.55
N GLY A 30 10.76 1.28 12.93
CA GLY A 30 12.06 0.84 13.42
C GLY A 30 13.21 1.77 12.99
N PRO A 31 14.44 1.48 13.43
CA PRO A 31 15.62 2.23 13.00
C PRO A 31 15.81 2.18 11.48
N GLY A 32 15.84 3.35 10.85
CA GLY A 32 16.04 3.49 9.40
C GLY A 32 14.76 3.54 8.57
N ASP A 33 13.59 3.32 9.18
CA ASP A 33 12.31 3.57 8.56
C ASP A 33 12.07 5.08 8.43
N VAL A 34 11.43 5.49 7.33
CA VAL A 34 11.12 6.90 7.08
C VAL A 34 9.62 7.14 7.18
N ARG A 35 9.26 8.34 7.65
CA ARG A 35 7.86 8.76 7.76
C ARG A 35 7.69 10.12 7.10
N SER A 36 6.53 10.31 6.51
CA SER A 36 6.14 11.55 5.83
C SER A 36 5.56 12.54 6.84
N PRO A 37 5.37 13.82 6.50
CA PRO A 37 4.61 14.74 7.33
C PRO A 37 3.11 14.41 7.38
N CYS A 38 2.61 13.53 6.50
CA CYS A 38 1.19 13.17 6.43
C CYS A 38 0.86 12.07 7.46
N PRO A 39 -0.07 12.31 8.41
CA PRO A 39 -0.42 11.31 9.42
C PRO A 39 -1.06 10.05 8.81
N ALA A 40 -1.86 10.20 7.75
CA ALA A 40 -2.50 9.06 7.08
C ALA A 40 -1.47 8.07 6.50
N MET A 41 -0.48 8.57 5.75
CA MET A 41 0.57 7.72 5.18
C MET A 41 1.39 6.99 6.23
N ASN A 42 1.64 7.64 7.37
CA ASN A 42 2.40 7.04 8.45
C ASN A 42 1.62 5.89 9.10
N SER A 43 0.32 6.04 9.28
CA SER A 43 -0.55 4.95 9.75
C SER A 43 -0.58 3.79 8.75
N LEU A 44 -0.71 4.07 7.45
CA LEU A 44 -0.70 3.03 6.42
C LEU A 44 0.59 2.20 6.43
N ALA A 45 1.76 2.83 6.57
CA ALA A 45 3.03 2.12 6.68
C ALA A 45 3.12 1.28 7.96
N ASN A 46 2.73 1.84 9.11
CA ASN A 46 2.76 1.12 10.40
C ASN A 46 1.82 -0.10 10.46
N HIS A 47 0.75 -0.07 9.66
CA HIS A 47 -0.23 -1.15 9.51
C HIS A 47 0.06 -2.06 8.30
N GLY A 48 1.16 -1.84 7.57
CA GLY A 48 1.58 -2.67 6.43
C GLY A 48 0.71 -2.53 5.18
N PHE A 49 -0.13 -1.50 5.08
CA PHE A 49 -0.83 -1.16 3.83
C PHE A 49 0.12 -0.55 2.79
N LEU A 50 1.20 0.09 3.27
CA LEU A 50 2.35 0.54 2.49
C LEU A 50 3.61 -0.17 3.00
N PRO A 51 4.72 -0.20 2.22
CA PRO A 51 6.02 -0.62 2.72
C PRO A 51 6.33 -0.01 4.09
N HIS A 52 6.55 -0.86 5.09
CA HIS A 52 6.70 -0.42 6.47
C HIS A 52 7.95 0.46 6.67
N ASP A 53 8.99 0.22 5.88
CA ASP A 53 10.19 1.06 5.86
C ASP A 53 9.94 2.48 5.33
N GLY A 54 8.77 2.73 4.73
CA GLY A 54 8.34 4.01 4.17
C GLY A 54 9.01 4.39 2.86
N LYS A 55 9.66 3.45 2.15
CA LYS A 55 10.48 3.73 0.96
C LYS A 55 9.92 3.04 -0.28
N GLY A 56 10.34 3.54 -1.45
CA GLY A 56 9.99 2.92 -2.74
C GLY A 56 8.51 2.95 -3.09
N ILE A 57 7.74 3.87 -2.48
CA ILE A 57 6.28 3.95 -2.63
C ILE A 57 5.92 4.64 -3.95
N THR A 58 5.10 3.99 -4.77
CA THR A 58 4.58 4.56 -6.01
C THR A 58 3.18 5.16 -5.82
N VAL A 59 2.74 6.02 -6.75
CA VAL A 59 1.38 6.60 -6.69
C VAL A 59 0.28 5.53 -6.71
N PRO A 60 0.36 4.47 -7.55
CA PRO A 60 -0.59 3.35 -7.47
C PRO A 60 -0.66 2.70 -6.08
N ASP A 61 0.47 2.48 -5.42
CA ASP A 61 0.49 1.88 -4.07
C ASP A 61 -0.29 2.74 -3.07
N VAL A 62 -0.12 4.07 -3.16
CA VAL A 62 -0.83 5.02 -2.29
C VAL A 62 -2.34 5.00 -2.57
N ILE A 63 -2.75 5.01 -3.84
CA ILE A 63 -4.18 4.95 -4.21
C ILE A 63 -4.81 3.67 -3.68
N THR A 64 -4.16 2.52 -3.90
CA THR A 64 -4.66 1.23 -3.44
C THR A 64 -4.71 1.17 -1.90
N ALA A 65 -3.67 1.64 -1.20
CA ALA A 65 -3.65 1.63 0.26
C ALA A 65 -4.72 2.55 0.89
N LEU A 66 -4.93 3.73 0.30
CA LEU A 66 -5.95 4.68 0.75
C LEU A 66 -7.38 4.17 0.55
N ASP A 67 -7.67 3.53 -0.58
CA ASP A 67 -8.96 2.90 -0.83
C ASP A 67 -9.20 1.73 0.14
N ALA A 68 -8.20 0.85 0.30
CA ALA A 68 -8.30 -0.33 1.14
C ALA A 68 -8.50 0.02 2.62
N ALA A 69 -7.72 0.96 3.15
CA ALA A 69 -7.67 1.25 4.59
C ALA A 69 -8.62 2.38 5.03
N LEU A 70 -8.79 3.41 4.20
CA LEU A 70 -9.48 4.65 4.60
C LEU A 70 -10.75 4.91 3.78
N LYS A 71 -11.09 4.05 2.82
CA LYS A 71 -12.24 4.23 1.91
C LYS A 71 -12.18 5.55 1.16
N TYR A 72 -10.96 5.95 0.78
CA TYR A 72 -10.73 7.16 0.00
C TYR A 72 -10.71 6.81 -1.49
N ASP A 73 -11.77 7.22 -2.19
CA ASP A 73 -11.87 7.02 -3.63
C ASP A 73 -11.25 8.21 -4.38
N PHE A 74 -10.10 7.95 -5.01
CA PHE A 74 -9.40 8.96 -5.80
C PHE A 74 -10.22 9.40 -7.03
N SER A 75 -11.08 8.54 -7.58
CA SER A 75 -11.93 8.89 -8.73
C SER A 75 -13.00 9.91 -8.36
N LEU A 76 -13.56 9.82 -7.15
CA LEU A 76 -14.49 10.83 -6.60
C LEU A 76 -13.75 12.11 -6.23
N SER A 77 -12.49 12.02 -5.78
CA SER A 77 -11.70 13.21 -5.45
C SER A 77 -11.40 14.10 -6.68
N HIS A 78 -11.22 13.50 -7.86
CA HIS A 78 -11.05 14.25 -9.11
C HIS A 78 -12.35 14.94 -9.56
N GLN A 79 -13.52 14.38 -9.22
CA GLN A 79 -14.83 14.99 -9.48
C GLN A 79 -15.21 16.07 -8.45
N ALA A 80 -14.55 16.11 -7.28
CA ALA A 80 -14.77 17.11 -6.24
C ALA A 80 -13.87 18.35 -6.37
N LEU A 81 -12.91 18.39 -7.29
CA LEU A 81 -12.10 19.58 -7.56
C LEU A 81 -12.88 20.82 -8.09
N PRO A 82 -13.98 20.74 -8.86
CA PRO A 82 -14.72 21.92 -9.29
C PRO A 82 -15.59 22.57 -8.19
N ILE A 83 -15.69 21.97 -7.00
CA ILE A 83 -16.46 22.50 -5.85
C ILE A 83 -15.57 23.07 -4.73
N VAL A 84 -14.25 23.06 -4.90
CA VAL A 84 -13.29 23.72 -4.01
C VAL A 84 -12.43 24.70 -4.80
N SER A 85 -13.05 25.77 -5.30
CA SER A 85 -12.39 26.98 -5.81
C SER A 85 -13.04 28.21 -5.19
#